data_AF-A0A936U3V7-F1
#
_entry.id   AF-A0A936U3V7-F1
#
_cell.length_a   1.000
_cell.length_b   1.000
_cell.length_c   1.000
_cell.angle_alpha   90.00
_cell.angle_beta   90.00
_cell.angle_gamma   90.00
#
_symmetry.space_group_name_H-M   'P 1'
#
loop_
_entity.id
_entity.type
_entity.pdbx_description
1 polymer ?
#
loop_
_entity_poly.entity_id
_entity_poly.type
_entity_poly.pdbx_seq_one_letter_code
_entity_poly.pdbx_strand_id
1 'polypeptide(L)'
;MISLRFDPRFPAPEALTAPGGFVWWYLDLTDGAGNGVVLIWSFGLPFLPGYADAARKGQGQSPASRPSLNVAVYKGGWENVYLLQEYPPESVTLDIERGELRVGRSTLRSWVEGQERRVLIELDCPVPGSAERLTGRVEARGPAVYPVKAPAPQDDPHAWTPMLVGVEGEATLHHGELPVLSLKGRVYHDRNQSTLPLHELGIEHWIWGRLACGDAGERIYYLLWPPEGPPEAYAIEIAPDGGLTVHEHAEVILGPERRAIFGVPYWDSLTVRVNGEDWAVIHKHKVVDNGPFYLRFLTWATLPGQGEAYGVAEAVRPDRVDLDLHRGMVKARVHFIGQENNALLPLMSGPVKSRLGRLFGQLRVKPTTAAEETP
;
A
#
# COMPACT_ATOMS: atom_id res chain seq x y z
N MET A 1 -6.60 8.48 15.91
CA MET A 1 -5.33 9.14 15.52
C MET A 1 -4.36 8.06 15.07
N ILE A 2 -3.13 8.39 14.67
CA ILE A 2 -2.12 7.38 14.33
C ILE A 2 -0.97 7.47 15.32
N SER A 3 -0.60 6.36 15.93
CA SER A 3 0.59 6.31 16.80
C SER A 3 1.78 5.71 16.07
N LEU A 4 2.91 6.40 16.18
CA LEU A 4 4.21 5.87 15.77
C LEU A 4 4.68 4.82 16.78
N ARG A 5 4.80 3.56 16.35
CA ARG A 5 5.28 2.47 17.21
C ARG A 5 6.50 1.80 16.60
N PHE A 6 7.55 1.55 17.38
CA PHE A 6 8.81 0.93 16.90
C PHE A 6 9.10 -0.43 17.57
N ASP A 7 8.11 -1.07 18.21
CA ASP A 7 8.29 -2.37 18.87
C ASP A 7 8.62 -3.47 17.83
N PRO A 8 9.70 -4.26 18.02
CA PRO A 8 10.04 -5.37 17.15
C PRO A 8 9.03 -6.53 17.20
N ARG A 9 8.27 -6.72 18.28
CA ARG A 9 7.31 -7.84 18.48
C ARG A 9 5.97 -7.64 17.77
N PHE A 10 5.92 -6.71 16.83
CA PHE A 10 4.71 -6.25 16.20
C PHE A 10 4.57 -6.91 14.80
N PRO A 11 3.38 -7.13 14.22
CA PRO A 11 2.06 -6.76 14.74
C PRO A 11 1.73 -7.42 16.07
N ALA A 12 0.98 -6.70 16.89
CA ALA A 12 0.46 -7.23 18.12
C ALA A 12 -0.50 -8.40 17.79
N PRO A 13 -0.40 -9.57 18.45
CA PRO A 13 -1.26 -10.72 18.17
C PRO A 13 -2.76 -10.38 18.17
N GLU A 14 -3.17 -9.44 19.02
CA GLU A 14 -4.55 -8.95 19.12
C GLU A 14 -5.02 -8.33 17.80
N ALA A 15 -4.15 -7.60 17.08
CA ALA A 15 -4.49 -6.98 15.81
C ALA A 15 -4.77 -7.99 14.69
N LEU A 16 -4.34 -9.25 14.83
CA LEU A 16 -4.68 -10.32 13.88
C LEU A 16 -6.05 -10.95 14.15
N THR A 17 -6.63 -10.71 15.34
CA THR A 17 -7.88 -11.34 15.79
C THR A 17 -9.01 -10.37 16.01
N ALA A 18 -8.71 -9.07 16.18
CA ALA A 18 -9.67 -8.01 16.44
C ALA A 18 -10.67 -7.85 15.26
N PRO A 19 -11.97 -8.08 15.46
CA PRO A 19 -12.98 -8.00 14.41
C PRO A 19 -12.95 -6.69 13.62
N GLY A 20 -12.77 -6.78 12.30
CA GLY A 20 -12.70 -5.63 11.40
C GLY A 20 -11.40 -4.83 11.47
N GLY A 21 -10.47 -5.18 12.37
CA GLY A 21 -9.11 -4.65 12.41
C GLY A 21 -8.31 -4.97 11.14
N PHE A 22 -7.03 -4.63 11.13
CA PHE A 22 -6.17 -4.92 9.99
C PHE A 22 -4.70 -4.92 10.38
N VAL A 23 -3.90 -5.61 9.56
CA VAL A 23 -2.43 -5.52 9.59
C VAL A 23 -1.94 -5.48 8.16
N TRP A 24 -0.98 -4.63 7.84
CA TRP A 24 -0.25 -4.73 6.58
C TRP A 24 1.22 -4.34 6.70
N TRP A 25 1.99 -4.90 5.78
CA TRP A 25 3.34 -4.48 5.44
C TRP A 25 3.30 -3.90 4.03
N TYR A 26 3.71 -2.65 3.91
CA TYR A 26 3.75 -1.96 2.63
C TYR A 26 5.20 -1.75 2.22
N LEU A 27 5.49 -1.93 0.93
CA LEU A 27 6.74 -1.50 0.32
C LEU A 27 6.41 -0.78 -0.98
N ASP A 28 7.05 0.37 -1.19
CA ASP A 28 7.16 0.92 -2.54
C ASP A 28 8.60 1.24 -2.91
N LEU A 29 8.90 1.01 -4.18
CA LEU A 29 10.19 1.26 -4.79
C LEU A 29 9.93 2.04 -6.08
N THR A 30 10.46 3.25 -6.17
CA THR A 30 10.21 4.18 -7.28
C THR A 30 11.51 4.77 -7.81
N ASP A 31 11.70 4.79 -9.13
CA ASP A 31 12.84 5.42 -9.81
C ASP A 31 12.64 6.94 -10.00
N GLY A 32 13.67 7.64 -10.47
CA GLY A 32 13.60 9.09 -10.70
C GLY A 32 12.63 9.52 -11.81
N ALA A 33 12.12 8.59 -12.62
CA ALA A 33 11.12 8.84 -13.65
C ALA A 33 9.68 8.52 -13.17
N GLY A 34 9.51 8.07 -11.92
CA GLY A 34 8.22 7.69 -11.36
C GLY A 34 7.72 6.30 -11.79
N ASN A 35 8.59 5.45 -12.35
CA ASN A 35 8.28 4.03 -12.52
C ASN A 35 8.56 3.31 -11.21
N GLY A 36 7.80 2.27 -10.90
CA GLY A 36 7.97 1.59 -9.63
C GLY A 36 7.06 0.42 -9.41
N VAL A 37 7.16 -0.13 -8.21
CA VAL A 37 6.28 -1.18 -7.70
C VAL A 37 5.81 -0.81 -6.31
N VAL A 38 4.53 -1.09 -6.04
CA VAL A 38 3.91 -1.05 -4.72
C VAL A 38 3.47 -2.47 -4.38
N LEU A 39 3.81 -2.90 -3.18
CA LEU A 39 3.55 -4.24 -2.68
C LEU A 39 2.93 -4.14 -1.28
N ILE A 40 1.83 -4.87 -1.06
CA ILE A 40 1.13 -4.88 0.23
C ILE A 40 0.84 -6.32 0.62
N TRP A 41 1.45 -6.79 1.71
CA TRP A 41 1.05 -8.02 2.38
C TRP A 41 0.14 -7.66 3.53
N SER A 42 -1.01 -8.31 3.64
CA SER A 42 -2.01 -7.87 4.61
C SER A 42 -2.84 -9.00 5.18
N PHE A 43 -3.35 -8.76 6.38
CA PHE A 43 -4.43 -9.50 7.02
C PHE A 43 -5.58 -8.52 7.23
N GLY A 44 -6.78 -8.85 6.74
CA GLY A 44 -7.95 -7.98 6.89
C GLY A 44 -7.81 -6.65 6.18
N LEU A 45 -7.21 -6.61 4.98
CA LEU A 45 -7.05 -5.37 4.23
C LEU A 45 -8.41 -4.67 4.05
N PRO A 46 -8.60 -3.43 4.55
CA PRO A 46 -9.89 -2.74 4.51
C PRO A 46 -10.48 -2.59 3.11
N PHE A 47 -9.62 -2.59 2.09
CA PHE A 47 -10.00 -2.45 0.68
C PHE A 47 -10.55 -3.75 0.04
N LEU A 48 -10.54 -4.87 0.76
CA LEU A 48 -11.17 -6.10 0.29
C LEU A 48 -12.71 -5.96 0.31
N PRO A 49 -13.39 -6.41 -0.75
CA PRO A 49 -14.83 -6.26 -0.88
C PRO A 49 -15.56 -7.06 0.20
N GLY A 50 -16.51 -6.40 0.87
CA GLY A 50 -17.32 -6.96 1.95
C GLY A 50 -16.66 -6.94 3.34
N TYR A 51 -15.36 -6.61 3.45
CA TYR A 51 -14.67 -6.62 4.74
C TYR A 51 -15.09 -5.44 5.63
N ALA A 52 -14.96 -4.22 5.12
CA ALA A 52 -15.36 -3.02 5.85
C ALA A 52 -16.89 -2.90 5.99
N ASP A 53 -17.67 -3.37 5.00
CA ASP A 53 -19.13 -3.46 5.09
C ASP A 53 -19.59 -4.42 6.20
N ALA A 54 -18.99 -5.61 6.32
CA ALA A 54 -19.29 -6.52 7.40
C ALA A 54 -19.00 -5.90 8.77
N ALA A 55 -17.86 -5.19 8.91
CA ALA A 55 -17.53 -4.46 10.14
C ALA A 55 -18.59 -3.40 10.49
N ARG A 56 -19.01 -2.57 9.51
CA ARG A 56 -20.08 -1.57 9.71
C ARG A 56 -21.41 -2.17 10.16
N LYS A 57 -21.68 -3.43 9.82
CA LYS A 57 -22.89 -4.18 10.20
C LYS A 57 -22.74 -4.91 11.54
N GLY A 58 -21.64 -4.71 12.27
CA GLY A 58 -21.35 -5.44 13.50
C GLY A 58 -20.95 -6.90 13.28
N GLN A 59 -20.56 -7.26 12.05
CA GLN A 59 -20.16 -8.61 11.62
C GLN A 59 -18.68 -8.63 11.21
N GLY A 60 -17.86 -7.81 11.89
CA GLY A 60 -16.43 -7.71 11.61
C GLY A 60 -15.77 -9.08 11.62
N GLN A 61 -14.95 -9.34 10.60
CA GLN A 61 -14.22 -10.59 10.47
C GLN A 61 -12.84 -10.45 11.10
N SER A 62 -12.27 -11.56 11.58
CA SER A 62 -10.89 -11.57 12.07
C SER A 62 -9.92 -11.31 10.90
N PRO A 63 -8.93 -10.41 11.04
CA PRO A 63 -7.94 -10.12 10.00
C PRO A 63 -7.21 -11.37 9.51
N ALA A 64 -6.87 -12.29 10.42
CA ALA A 64 -6.20 -13.55 10.11
C ALA A 64 -7.00 -14.44 9.14
N SER A 65 -8.32 -14.26 9.04
CA SER A 65 -9.19 -15.02 8.12
C SER A 65 -9.23 -14.47 6.69
N ARG A 66 -8.62 -13.30 6.46
CA ARG A 66 -8.69 -12.53 5.21
C ARG A 66 -7.29 -12.07 4.76
N PRO A 67 -6.31 -12.99 4.60
CA PRO A 67 -4.99 -12.58 4.15
C PRO A 67 -4.99 -12.24 2.66
N SER A 68 -4.18 -11.28 2.28
CA SER A 68 -4.08 -10.83 0.89
C SER A 68 -2.70 -10.32 0.53
N LEU A 69 -2.44 -10.32 -0.78
CA LEU A 69 -1.26 -9.76 -1.40
C LEU A 69 -1.69 -8.83 -2.55
N ASN A 70 -1.20 -7.59 -2.51
CA ASN A 70 -1.37 -6.62 -3.58
C ASN A 70 -0.03 -6.37 -4.29
N VAL A 71 -0.05 -6.36 -5.62
CA VAL A 71 1.09 -6.00 -6.47
C VAL A 71 0.62 -5.00 -7.53
N ALA A 72 1.12 -3.78 -7.46
CA ALA A 72 0.90 -2.74 -8.47
C ALA A 72 2.22 -2.29 -9.06
N VAL A 73 2.37 -2.37 -10.39
CA VAL A 73 3.56 -1.88 -11.11
C VAL A 73 3.15 -0.66 -11.92
N TYR A 74 3.91 0.42 -11.79
CA TYR A 74 3.70 1.67 -12.52
C TYR A 74 4.83 1.88 -13.53
N LYS A 75 4.46 2.23 -14.77
CA LYS A 75 5.43 2.52 -15.84
C LYS A 75 4.91 3.64 -16.74
N GLY A 76 5.75 4.66 -17.00
CA GLY A 76 5.36 5.84 -17.76
C GLY A 76 4.23 6.65 -17.12
N GLY A 77 4.09 6.55 -15.79
CA GLY A 77 3.00 7.12 -15.02
C GLY A 77 1.62 6.51 -15.30
N TRP A 78 1.58 5.21 -15.60
CA TRP A 78 0.36 4.42 -15.72
C TRP A 78 0.50 3.09 -14.97
N GLU A 79 -0.60 2.57 -14.43
CA GLU A 79 -0.68 1.19 -13.93
C GLU A 79 -0.40 0.20 -15.08
N ASN A 80 0.70 -0.56 -14.96
CA ASN A 80 1.12 -1.57 -15.92
C ASN A 80 0.75 -2.99 -15.50
N VAL A 81 0.76 -3.27 -14.20
CA VAL A 81 0.30 -4.52 -13.59
C VAL A 81 -0.48 -4.18 -12.34
N TYR A 82 -1.57 -4.90 -12.12
CA TYR A 82 -2.33 -4.85 -10.88
C TYR A 82 -2.80 -6.26 -10.51
N LEU A 83 -2.43 -6.75 -9.34
CA LEU A 83 -2.92 -7.99 -8.76
C LEU A 83 -3.30 -7.72 -7.31
N LEU A 84 -4.59 -7.71 -7.00
CA LEU A 84 -5.07 -7.82 -5.62
C LEU A 84 -5.61 -9.23 -5.41
N GLN A 85 -4.96 -10.01 -4.56
CA GLN A 85 -5.23 -11.43 -4.39
C GLN A 85 -5.56 -11.73 -2.94
N GLU A 86 -6.67 -12.42 -2.72
CA GLU A 86 -7.05 -12.91 -1.41
C GLU A 86 -6.80 -14.42 -1.33
N TYR A 87 -6.12 -14.82 -0.26
CA TYR A 87 -5.66 -16.18 -0.07
C TYR A 87 -6.47 -16.89 1.02
N PRO A 88 -6.62 -18.22 0.94
CA PRO A 88 -7.18 -18.97 2.04
C PRO A 88 -6.20 -18.98 3.23
N PRO A 89 -6.66 -18.86 4.50
CA PRO A 89 -5.79 -18.70 5.67
C PRO A 89 -4.72 -19.78 5.82
N GLU A 90 -5.01 -21.02 5.46
CA GLU A 90 -4.09 -22.15 5.51
C GLU A 90 -2.90 -22.05 4.53
N SER A 91 -2.96 -21.13 3.56
CA SER A 91 -1.88 -20.88 2.61
C SER A 91 -0.91 -19.78 3.05
N VAL A 92 -1.03 -19.32 4.30
CA VAL A 92 -0.30 -18.18 4.84
C VAL A 92 0.39 -18.56 6.14
N THR A 93 1.65 -18.14 6.28
CA THR A 93 2.42 -18.31 7.51
C THR A 93 3.09 -16.99 7.88
N LEU A 94 2.98 -16.60 9.14
CA LEU A 94 3.64 -15.44 9.72
C LEU A 94 4.57 -15.89 10.84
N ASP A 95 5.85 -15.61 10.69
CA ASP A 95 6.89 -15.79 11.72
C ASP A 95 7.43 -14.41 12.10
N ILE A 96 6.92 -13.86 13.20
CA ILE A 96 7.28 -12.52 13.68
C ILE A 96 8.75 -12.49 14.12
N GLU A 97 9.25 -13.56 14.75
CA GLU A 97 10.62 -13.62 15.26
C GLU A 97 11.65 -13.60 14.12
N ARG A 98 11.35 -14.28 13.01
CA ARG A 98 12.19 -14.28 11.80
C ARG A 98 11.91 -13.11 10.87
N GLY A 99 10.87 -12.31 11.14
CA GLY A 99 10.41 -11.25 10.27
C GLY A 99 9.97 -11.78 8.90
N GLU A 100 9.36 -12.96 8.86
CA GLU A 100 8.99 -13.66 7.62
C GLU A 100 7.47 -13.81 7.50
N LEU A 101 6.94 -13.42 6.33
CA LEU A 101 5.55 -13.61 5.96
C LEU A 101 5.48 -14.28 4.59
N ARG A 102 4.86 -15.45 4.55
CA ARG A 102 4.59 -16.20 3.32
C ARG A 102 3.11 -16.15 3.01
N VAL A 103 2.76 -15.75 1.79
CA VAL A 103 1.39 -15.77 1.26
C VAL A 103 1.40 -16.59 -0.04
N GLY A 104 0.84 -17.79 0.02
CA GLY A 104 0.93 -18.77 -1.07
C GLY A 104 2.39 -19.18 -1.35
N ARG A 105 2.90 -18.75 -2.51
CA ARG A 105 4.29 -19.00 -2.93
C ARG A 105 5.20 -17.76 -2.83
N SER A 106 4.62 -16.61 -2.48
CA SER A 106 5.36 -15.37 -2.32
C SER A 106 5.81 -15.19 -0.87
N THR A 107 7.00 -14.65 -0.66
CA THR A 107 7.61 -14.46 0.65
C THR A 107 8.08 -13.01 0.80
N LEU A 108 7.81 -12.42 1.96
CA LEU A 108 8.40 -11.18 2.46
C LEU A 108 9.28 -11.54 3.67
N ARG A 109 10.53 -11.11 3.65
CA ARG A 109 11.45 -11.15 4.80
C ARG A 109 11.93 -9.75 5.11
N SER A 110 11.78 -9.31 6.35
CA SER A 110 12.19 -7.98 6.82
C SER A 110 12.79 -8.10 8.23
N TRP A 111 14.12 -8.01 8.31
CA TRP A 111 14.85 -8.24 9.56
C TRP A 111 15.93 -7.17 9.77
N VAL A 112 16.42 -7.08 11.01
CA VAL A 112 17.53 -6.19 11.37
C VAL A 112 18.79 -7.04 11.57
N GLU A 113 19.89 -6.62 10.97
CA GLU A 113 21.23 -7.18 11.18
C GLU A 113 22.18 -6.03 11.56
N GLY A 114 22.63 -6.01 12.81
CA GLY A 114 23.36 -4.87 13.35
C GLY A 114 22.47 -3.62 13.41
N GLN A 115 22.87 -2.55 12.70
CA GLN A 115 22.11 -1.30 12.58
C GLN A 115 21.35 -1.19 11.25
N GLU A 116 21.42 -2.19 10.38
CA GLU A 116 20.77 -2.18 9.08
C GLU A 116 19.49 -3.03 9.10
N ARG A 117 18.45 -2.53 8.44
CA ARG A 117 17.31 -3.34 8.02
C ARG A 117 17.55 -3.88 6.63
N ARG A 118 17.23 -5.16 6.45
CA ARG A 118 17.21 -5.85 5.16
C ARG A 118 15.80 -6.27 4.82
N VAL A 119 15.40 -6.04 3.57
CA VAL A 119 14.13 -6.48 3.00
C VAL A 119 14.42 -7.34 1.79
N LEU A 120 13.89 -8.55 1.79
CA LEU A 120 13.90 -9.47 0.66
C LEU A 120 12.48 -9.93 0.38
N ILE A 121 12.01 -9.69 -0.82
CA ILE A 121 10.73 -10.13 -1.32
C ILE A 121 10.97 -11.05 -2.50
N GLU A 122 10.32 -12.21 -2.48
CA GLU A 122 10.24 -13.12 -3.62
C GLU A 122 8.77 -13.30 -3.98
N LEU A 123 8.41 -12.89 -5.19
CA LEU A 123 7.04 -12.99 -5.70
C LEU A 123 6.90 -14.25 -6.56
N ASP A 124 5.80 -14.95 -6.34
CA ASP A 124 5.33 -16.00 -7.23
C ASP A 124 3.80 -16.05 -7.21
N CYS A 125 3.17 -15.18 -7.99
CA CYS A 125 1.73 -14.96 -7.98
C CYS A 125 1.05 -15.55 -9.23
N PRO A 126 -0.08 -16.29 -9.09
CA PRO A 126 -0.87 -16.69 -10.26
C PRO A 126 -1.45 -15.44 -10.94
N VAL A 127 -1.52 -15.45 -12.28
CA VAL A 127 -2.16 -14.37 -13.05
C VAL A 127 -3.49 -14.87 -13.61
N PRO A 128 -4.64 -14.22 -13.32
CA PRO A 128 -5.94 -14.66 -13.82
C PRO A 128 -5.98 -14.82 -15.34
N GLY A 129 -6.43 -15.99 -15.81
CA GLY A 129 -6.52 -16.33 -17.24
C GLY A 129 -5.17 -16.62 -17.92
N SER A 130 -4.11 -16.90 -17.16
CA SER A 130 -2.77 -17.21 -17.67
C SER A 130 -2.22 -18.49 -17.02
N ALA A 131 -1.52 -19.32 -17.81
CA ALA A 131 -0.72 -20.42 -17.28
C ALA A 131 0.60 -19.90 -16.65
N GLU A 132 1.12 -18.80 -17.18
CA GLU A 132 2.30 -18.10 -16.65
C GLU A 132 1.97 -17.31 -15.39
N ARG A 133 2.99 -17.16 -14.53
CA ARG A 133 2.90 -16.51 -13.21
C ARG A 133 3.66 -15.19 -13.21
N LEU A 134 3.27 -14.27 -12.33
CA LEU A 134 4.05 -13.08 -12.04
C LEU A 134 5.11 -13.46 -11.00
N THR A 135 6.36 -13.51 -11.41
CA THR A 135 7.49 -13.87 -10.55
C THR A 135 8.46 -12.71 -10.42
N GLY A 136 9.29 -12.72 -9.39
CA GLY A 136 10.37 -11.75 -9.30
C GLY A 136 10.91 -11.55 -7.90
N ARG A 137 11.79 -10.57 -7.78
CA ARG A 137 12.53 -10.28 -6.55
C ARG A 137 12.59 -8.77 -6.32
N VAL A 138 12.41 -8.36 -5.06
CA VAL A 138 12.70 -7.00 -4.61
C VAL A 138 13.66 -7.08 -3.42
N GLU A 139 14.74 -6.31 -3.49
CA GLU A 139 15.76 -6.25 -2.45
C GLU A 139 16.06 -4.82 -2.05
N ALA A 140 16.21 -4.60 -0.75
CA ALA A 140 16.64 -3.33 -0.21
C ALA A 140 17.41 -3.56 1.10
N ARG A 141 18.40 -2.73 1.35
CA ARG A 141 19.08 -2.68 2.64
C ARG A 141 19.53 -1.26 2.96
N GLY A 142 19.60 -0.97 4.24
CA GLY A 142 20.22 0.25 4.75
C GLY A 142 19.81 0.47 6.19
N PRO A 143 20.05 1.67 6.75
CA PRO A 143 19.88 1.91 8.17
C PRO A 143 18.44 1.63 8.63
N ALA A 144 18.31 0.90 9.73
CA ALA A 144 17.03 0.68 10.36
C ALA A 144 16.51 2.01 10.93
N VAL A 145 15.23 2.30 10.71
CA VAL A 145 14.64 3.54 11.23
C VAL A 145 14.46 3.45 12.75
N TYR A 146 14.90 4.49 13.47
CA TYR A 146 14.71 4.61 14.92
C TYR A 146 14.31 6.04 15.29
N PRO A 147 13.43 6.21 16.30
CA PRO A 147 13.06 7.54 16.74
C PRO A 147 14.21 8.19 17.51
N VAL A 148 14.59 9.42 17.15
CA VAL A 148 15.63 10.19 17.88
C VAL A 148 15.17 10.50 19.31
N LYS A 149 13.86 10.68 19.50
CA LYS A 149 13.21 10.80 20.80
C LYS A 149 12.21 9.66 20.93
N ALA A 150 12.37 8.82 21.97
CA ALA A 150 11.43 7.73 22.22
C ALA A 150 9.99 8.28 22.33
N PRO A 151 9.04 7.72 21.57
CA PRO A 151 7.64 8.11 21.69
C PRO A 151 7.13 7.74 23.09
N ALA A 152 6.18 8.53 23.60
CA ALA A 152 5.49 8.14 24.81
C ALA A 152 4.77 6.80 24.57
N PRO A 153 4.77 5.87 25.53
CA PRO A 153 3.97 4.66 25.42
C PRO A 153 2.50 5.03 25.20
N GLN A 154 1.96 4.68 24.05
CA GLN A 154 0.56 4.87 23.71
C GLN A 154 -0.03 3.53 23.31
N ASP A 155 -1.13 3.16 23.95
CA ASP A 155 -1.93 2.01 23.56
C ASP A 155 -3.01 2.40 22.54
N ASP A 156 -2.60 3.13 21.47
CA ASP A 156 -3.54 3.52 20.41
C ASP A 156 -3.93 2.29 19.58
N PRO A 157 -5.22 2.05 19.34
CA PRO A 157 -5.68 0.98 18.48
C PRO A 157 -5.12 1.01 17.06
N HIS A 158 -4.61 2.14 16.56
CA HIS A 158 -4.02 2.27 15.22
C HIS A 158 -2.55 2.72 15.30
N ALA A 159 -1.67 1.92 14.72
CA ALA A 159 -0.25 2.13 14.81
C ALA A 159 0.47 1.90 13.48
N TRP A 160 1.42 2.78 13.21
CA TRP A 160 2.21 2.79 11.98
C TRP A 160 3.71 2.90 12.30
N THR A 161 4.51 2.20 11.53
CA THR A 161 5.95 2.08 11.73
C THR A 161 6.69 2.19 10.39
N PRO A 162 7.34 3.31 10.06
CA PRO A 162 8.34 3.32 9.01
C PRO A 162 9.53 2.45 9.44
N MET A 163 9.97 1.54 8.57
CA MET A 163 10.95 0.51 8.92
C MET A 163 12.26 0.63 8.13
N LEU A 164 12.19 0.94 6.84
CA LEU A 164 13.32 1.19 5.95
C LEU A 164 12.92 2.28 4.96
N VAL A 165 13.67 3.39 4.91
CA VAL A 165 13.22 4.60 4.20
C VAL A 165 14.41 5.28 3.54
N GLY A 166 14.26 5.70 2.29
CA GLY A 166 15.22 6.57 1.60
C GLY A 166 16.45 5.88 1.02
N VAL A 167 16.46 4.55 1.00
CA VAL A 167 17.58 3.74 0.50
C VAL A 167 17.37 3.34 -0.95
N GLU A 168 18.46 3.08 -1.67
CA GLU A 168 18.37 2.44 -2.99
C GLU A 168 18.08 0.94 -2.83
N GLY A 169 17.13 0.45 -3.62
CA GLY A 169 16.85 -0.97 -3.77
C GLY A 169 16.65 -1.33 -5.24
N GLU A 170 16.48 -2.62 -5.48
CA GLU A 170 16.34 -3.18 -6.83
C GLU A 170 15.07 -4.03 -6.91
N ALA A 171 14.35 -3.93 -8.03
CA ALA A 171 13.18 -4.75 -8.32
C ALA A 171 13.26 -5.33 -9.73
N THR A 172 13.12 -6.65 -9.84
CA THR A 172 13.05 -7.37 -11.11
C THR A 172 11.83 -8.29 -11.10
N LEU A 173 10.89 -8.07 -12.02
CA LEU A 173 9.63 -8.82 -12.14
C LEU A 173 9.41 -9.31 -13.58
N HIS A 174 8.85 -10.50 -13.71
CA HIS A 174 8.54 -11.17 -14.97
C HIS A 174 7.14 -11.77 -14.96
N HIS A 175 6.50 -11.86 -16.13
CA HIS A 175 5.31 -12.66 -16.37
C HIS A 175 5.67 -13.79 -17.34
N GLY A 176 5.92 -14.98 -16.80
CA GLY A 176 6.63 -16.04 -17.54
C GLY A 176 8.02 -15.55 -17.95
N GLU A 177 8.39 -15.70 -19.22
CA GLU A 177 9.66 -15.19 -19.77
C GLU A 177 9.65 -13.67 -20.05
N LEU A 178 8.50 -13.00 -19.97
CA LEU A 178 8.37 -11.60 -20.35
C LEU A 178 8.77 -10.67 -19.20
N PRO A 179 9.77 -9.77 -19.37
CA PRO A 179 10.12 -8.80 -18.34
C PRO A 179 9.00 -7.75 -18.18
N VAL A 180 8.58 -7.54 -16.94
CA VAL A 180 7.55 -6.58 -16.53
C VAL A 180 8.20 -5.32 -15.95
N LEU A 181 9.16 -5.50 -15.05
CA LEU A 181 9.88 -4.45 -14.34
C LEU A 181 11.32 -4.86 -14.13
N SER A 182 12.26 -3.94 -14.31
CA SER A 182 13.66 -4.10 -13.93
C SER A 182 14.19 -2.70 -13.70
N LEU A 183 14.32 -2.30 -12.43
CA LEU A 183 14.82 -0.96 -12.10
C LEU A 183 15.50 -0.93 -10.73
N LYS A 184 16.33 0.11 -10.56
CA LYS A 184 16.82 0.58 -9.27
C LYS A 184 16.04 1.82 -8.89
N GLY A 185 15.72 1.96 -7.62
CA GLY A 185 14.92 3.08 -7.16
C GLY A 185 14.92 3.22 -5.65
N ARG A 186 14.28 4.28 -5.20
CA ARG A 186 14.23 4.64 -3.78
C ARG A 186 13.13 3.87 -3.08
N VAL A 187 13.50 3.19 -2.01
CA VAL A 187 12.62 2.30 -1.24
C VAL A 187 12.04 3.01 -0.03
N TYR A 188 10.77 2.73 0.21
CA TYR A 188 10.10 2.94 1.46
C TYR A 188 9.39 1.65 1.86
N HIS A 189 9.55 1.23 3.12
CA HIS A 189 8.91 0.06 3.68
C HIS A 189 8.40 0.38 5.08
N ASP A 190 7.13 0.04 5.31
CA ASP A 190 6.48 0.23 6.60
C ASP A 190 5.65 -0.99 7.00
N ARG A 191 5.08 -0.85 8.19
CA ARG A 191 4.03 -1.71 8.69
C ARG A 191 2.97 -0.84 9.35
N ASN A 192 1.71 -1.23 9.20
CA ASN A 192 0.56 -0.60 9.82
C ASN A 192 -0.33 -1.67 10.45
N GLN A 193 -0.96 -1.38 11.58
CA GLN A 193 -2.02 -2.21 12.12
C GLN A 193 -3.12 -1.36 12.73
N SER A 194 -4.31 -1.95 12.81
CA SER A 194 -5.30 -1.54 13.79
C SER A 194 -6.08 -2.68 14.41
N THR A 195 -6.43 -2.53 15.69
CA THR A 195 -7.45 -3.36 16.37
C THR A 195 -8.87 -2.84 16.16
N LEU A 196 -9.05 -1.67 15.55
CA LEU A 196 -10.35 -1.12 15.19
C LEU A 196 -10.58 -1.18 13.67
N PRO A 197 -11.86 -1.29 13.24
CA PRO A 197 -12.22 -1.05 11.86
C PRO A 197 -11.78 0.33 11.36
N LEU A 198 -11.37 0.40 10.09
CA LEU A 198 -10.87 1.63 9.47
C LEU A 198 -11.83 2.83 9.64
N HIS A 199 -13.14 2.59 9.58
CA HIS A 199 -14.17 3.63 9.71
C HIS A 199 -14.37 4.11 11.16
N GLU A 200 -13.87 3.37 12.15
CA GLU A 200 -13.93 3.74 13.57
C GLU A 200 -12.71 4.54 14.04
N LEU A 201 -11.69 4.71 13.18
CA LEU A 201 -10.48 5.48 13.51
C LEU A 201 -10.69 6.99 13.58
N GLY A 202 -11.88 7.47 13.20
CA GLY A 202 -12.19 8.90 13.15
C GLY A 202 -11.43 9.63 12.06
N ILE A 203 -11.10 8.96 10.95
CA ILE A 203 -10.41 9.56 9.79
C ILE A 203 -11.35 9.54 8.59
N GLU A 204 -11.78 10.71 8.11
CA GLU A 204 -12.62 10.83 6.91
C GLU A 204 -11.77 10.83 5.64
N HIS A 205 -10.59 11.44 5.70
CA HIS A 205 -9.66 11.56 4.58
C HIS A 205 -8.25 11.57 5.13
N TRP A 206 -7.34 10.83 4.50
CA TRP A 206 -5.92 11.06 4.72
C TRP A 206 -5.14 11.33 3.44
N ILE A 207 -4.06 12.08 3.59
CA ILE A 207 -2.99 12.17 2.59
C ILE A 207 -1.69 11.74 3.26
N TRP A 208 -1.03 10.75 2.68
CA TRP A 208 0.32 10.34 3.04
C TRP A 208 1.23 10.58 1.86
N GLY A 209 2.45 11.09 2.07
CA GLY A 209 3.42 11.19 0.99
C GLY A 209 4.85 11.28 1.49
N ARG A 210 5.78 10.90 0.61
CA ARG A 210 7.22 10.90 0.88
C ARG A 210 7.97 11.65 -0.21
N LEU A 211 9.04 12.33 0.18
CA LEU A 211 9.86 13.20 -0.65
C LEU A 211 11.32 12.79 -0.52
N ALA A 212 11.97 12.66 -1.66
CA ALA A 212 13.38 12.34 -1.75
C ALA A 212 14.26 13.58 -1.67
N CYS A 213 14.92 13.78 -0.52
CA CYS A 213 15.72 14.96 -0.21
C CYS A 213 17.21 14.79 -0.58
N GLY A 214 17.52 14.00 -1.61
CA GLY A 214 18.89 13.66 -1.98
C GLY A 214 19.67 13.05 -0.81
N ASP A 215 20.88 13.55 -0.58
CA ASP A 215 21.79 13.10 0.48
C ASP A 215 21.32 13.49 1.89
N ALA A 216 20.31 14.36 2.03
CA ALA A 216 19.77 14.76 3.33
C ALA A 216 18.76 13.77 3.92
N GLY A 217 18.37 12.72 3.17
CA GLY A 217 17.46 11.67 3.63
C GLY A 217 16.06 11.71 3.00
N GLU A 218 15.02 11.44 3.77
CA GLU A 218 13.61 11.50 3.35
C GLU A 218 12.79 12.44 4.23
N ARG A 219 11.77 13.01 3.62
CA ARG A 219 10.71 13.75 4.30
C ARG A 219 9.38 13.05 4.05
N ILE A 220 8.62 12.74 5.09
CA ILE A 220 7.27 12.18 5.02
C ILE A 220 6.29 13.18 5.60
N TYR A 221 5.15 13.37 4.94
CA TYR A 221 4.03 14.11 5.49
C TYR A 221 2.81 13.20 5.58
N TYR A 222 2.10 13.28 6.69
CA TYR A 222 0.87 12.52 6.93
C TYR A 222 -0.19 13.46 7.47
N LEU A 223 -1.25 13.66 6.69
CA LEU A 223 -2.35 14.56 6.98
C LEU A 223 -3.61 13.72 7.20
N LEU A 224 -4.22 13.82 8.38
CA LEU A 224 -5.40 13.04 8.78
C LEU A 224 -6.55 14.01 9.06
N TRP A 225 -7.53 14.06 8.18
CA TRP A 225 -8.76 14.83 8.43
C TRP A 225 -9.74 14.01 9.27
N PRO A 226 -10.16 14.52 10.44
CA PRO A 226 -11.36 14.02 11.09
C PRO A 226 -12.61 14.37 10.28
N PRO A 227 -13.78 13.79 10.60
CA PRO A 227 -15.05 14.18 9.99
C PRO A 227 -15.40 15.66 10.17
N GLU A 228 -14.93 16.27 11.26
CA GLU A 228 -15.13 17.69 11.56
C GLU A 228 -13.83 18.31 12.08
N GLY A 229 -13.43 19.44 11.49
CA GLY A 229 -12.26 20.22 11.94
C GLY A 229 -11.06 20.18 10.98
N PRO A 230 -9.95 20.83 11.35
CA PRO A 230 -8.73 20.85 10.56
C PRO A 230 -8.02 19.48 10.61
N PRO A 231 -7.11 19.19 9.66
CA PRO A 231 -6.34 17.95 9.70
C PRO A 231 -5.36 17.95 10.86
N GLU A 232 -5.17 16.78 11.44
CA GLU A 232 -3.96 16.48 12.19
C GLU A 232 -2.82 16.22 11.20
N ALA A 233 -1.72 16.98 11.32
CA ALA A 233 -0.62 16.91 10.37
C ALA A 233 0.69 16.56 11.05
N TYR A 234 1.37 15.59 10.46
CA TYR A 234 2.68 15.10 10.86
C TYR A 234 3.68 15.45 9.77
N ALA A 235 4.75 16.15 10.13
CA ALA A 235 5.93 16.32 9.28
C ALA A 235 7.07 15.49 9.89
N ILE A 236 7.61 14.56 9.11
CA ILE A 236 8.55 13.55 9.59
C ILE A 236 9.82 13.64 8.75
N GLU A 237 10.96 13.77 9.41
CA GLU A 237 12.27 13.78 8.78
C GLU A 237 13.01 12.50 9.15
N ILE A 238 13.59 11.84 8.15
CA ILE A 238 14.39 10.64 8.33
C ILE A 238 15.77 10.92 7.75
N ALA A 239 16.76 11.01 8.65
CA ALA A 239 18.15 11.21 8.30
C ALA A 239 18.74 9.98 7.59
N PRO A 240 19.85 10.13 6.84
CA PRO A 240 20.48 9.04 6.11
C PRO A 240 20.92 7.86 7.00
N ASP A 241 21.13 8.09 8.29
CA ASP A 241 21.48 7.08 9.29
C ASP A 241 20.27 6.35 9.91
N GLY A 242 19.05 6.67 9.46
CA GLY A 242 17.80 6.10 9.98
C GLY A 242 17.20 6.88 11.15
N GLY A 243 17.84 7.95 11.63
CA GLY A 243 17.31 8.80 12.68
C GLY A 243 16.02 9.51 12.27
N LEU A 244 14.93 9.22 12.96
CA LEU A 244 13.59 9.76 12.69
C LEU A 244 13.22 10.86 13.69
N THR A 245 12.86 12.04 13.16
CA THR A 245 12.33 13.19 13.90
C THR A 245 10.90 13.46 13.45
N VAL A 246 10.01 13.70 14.40
CA VAL A 246 8.59 13.93 14.14
C VAL A 246 8.19 15.29 14.69
N HIS A 247 7.55 16.07 13.84
CA HIS A 247 6.86 17.29 14.21
C HIS A 247 5.36 16.98 14.25
N GLU A 248 4.89 16.68 15.45
CA GLU A 248 3.47 16.55 15.76
C GLU A 248 2.87 17.97 15.73
N HIS A 249 1.72 18.15 15.07
CA HIS A 249 1.06 19.46 14.88
C HIS A 249 1.73 20.40 13.87
N ALA A 250 2.15 19.87 12.72
CA ALA A 250 2.48 20.72 11.57
C ALA A 250 1.24 21.54 11.12
N GLU A 251 1.46 22.71 10.53
CA GLU A 251 0.39 23.45 9.86
C GLU A 251 0.31 23.03 8.40
N VAL A 252 -0.89 23.06 7.82
CA VAL A 252 -1.08 22.78 6.40
C VAL A 252 -1.85 23.91 5.75
N ILE A 253 -1.28 24.46 4.68
CA ILE A 253 -1.96 25.38 3.77
C ILE A 253 -2.31 24.60 2.51
N LEU A 254 -3.61 24.49 2.24
CA LEU A 254 -4.11 23.74 1.09
C LEU A 254 -4.19 24.66 -0.14
N GLY A 255 -3.72 24.14 -1.27
CA GLY A 255 -3.91 24.77 -2.56
C GLY A 255 -5.35 24.61 -3.08
N PRO A 256 -5.57 24.81 -4.38
CA PRO A 256 -6.89 24.59 -4.99
C PRO A 256 -7.34 23.14 -4.87
N GLU A 257 -8.58 22.92 -4.41
CA GLU A 257 -9.22 21.61 -4.44
C GLU A 257 -9.54 21.21 -5.90
N ARG A 258 -9.38 19.91 -6.16
CA ARG A 258 -9.78 19.19 -7.36
C ARG A 258 -10.55 17.95 -6.97
N ARG A 259 -11.23 17.37 -7.96
CA ARG A 259 -11.91 16.08 -7.82
C ARG A 259 -11.42 15.13 -8.88
N ALA A 260 -11.05 13.93 -8.45
CA ALA A 260 -10.73 12.83 -9.35
C ALA A 260 -11.98 12.32 -10.08
N ILE A 261 -11.81 11.39 -11.02
CA ILE A 261 -12.90 10.90 -11.89
C ILE A 261 -14.06 10.26 -11.10
N PHE A 262 -13.75 9.67 -9.94
CA PHE A 262 -14.74 9.11 -9.01
C PHE A 262 -15.12 10.07 -7.86
N GLY A 263 -14.78 11.36 -8.00
CA GLY A 263 -15.17 12.41 -7.08
C GLY A 263 -14.41 12.43 -5.74
N VAL A 264 -13.27 11.73 -5.63
CA VAL A 264 -12.37 11.83 -4.46
C VAL A 264 -11.70 13.21 -4.50
N PRO A 265 -11.82 14.03 -3.44
CA PRO A 265 -11.19 15.34 -3.40
C PRO A 265 -9.68 15.20 -3.19
N TYR A 266 -8.92 16.09 -3.81
CA TYR A 266 -7.47 16.25 -3.56
C TYR A 266 -7.06 17.69 -3.85
N TRP A 267 -5.89 18.10 -3.38
CA TRP A 267 -5.36 19.46 -3.60
C TRP A 267 -4.15 19.44 -4.52
N ASP A 268 -4.14 20.24 -5.59
CA ASP A 268 -3.04 20.28 -6.57
C ASP A 268 -1.69 20.63 -5.92
N SER A 269 -1.75 21.43 -4.84
CA SER A 269 -0.60 21.72 -3.99
C SER A 269 -0.98 21.74 -2.52
N LEU A 270 0.01 21.59 -1.66
CA LEU A 270 -0.10 21.81 -0.23
C LEU A 270 1.25 22.32 0.31
N THR A 271 1.21 23.21 1.29
CA THR A 271 2.40 23.65 2.03
C THR A 271 2.30 23.10 3.44
N VAL A 272 3.29 22.34 3.87
CA VAL A 272 3.44 21.90 5.26
C VAL A 272 4.39 22.87 5.94
N ARG A 273 4.03 23.36 7.13
CA ARG A 273 4.86 24.27 7.94
C ARG A 273 5.12 23.68 9.31
N VAL A 274 6.32 23.91 9.81
CA VAL A 274 6.77 23.52 11.14
C VAL A 274 7.28 24.78 11.83
N ASN A 275 6.79 25.06 13.04
CA ASN A 275 7.18 26.24 13.84
C ASN A 275 7.04 27.58 13.08
N GLY A 276 6.03 27.69 12.20
CA GLY A 276 5.80 28.90 11.40
C GLY A 276 6.73 29.06 10.19
N GLU A 277 7.53 28.06 9.84
CA GLU A 277 8.37 28.06 8.64
C GLU A 277 7.94 26.98 7.66
N ASP A 278 8.08 27.26 6.36
CA ASP A 278 7.76 26.29 5.32
C ASP A 278 8.71 25.09 5.42
N TRP A 279 8.15 23.91 5.65
CA TRP A 279 8.88 22.65 5.70
C TRP A 279 8.95 22.02 4.30
N ALA A 280 7.85 22.07 3.55
CA ALA A 280 7.83 21.72 2.15
C ALA A 280 6.64 22.36 1.44
N VAL A 281 6.86 22.84 0.21
CA VAL A 281 5.79 23.24 -0.72
C VAL A 281 5.65 22.15 -1.77
N ILE A 282 4.56 21.38 -1.71
CA ILE A 282 4.38 20.12 -2.43
C ILE A 282 3.35 20.30 -3.53
N HIS A 283 3.66 19.77 -4.71
CA HIS A 283 2.80 19.80 -5.89
C HIS A 283 2.52 18.38 -6.39
N LYS A 284 1.25 18.09 -6.69
CA LYS A 284 0.83 16.84 -7.32
C LYS A 284 0.94 17.00 -8.83
N HIS A 285 1.90 16.29 -9.41
CA HIS A 285 2.23 16.43 -10.82
C HIS A 285 1.36 15.53 -11.72
N LYS A 286 1.19 14.27 -11.32
CA LYS A 286 0.49 13.27 -12.14
C LYS A 286 -0.24 12.26 -11.27
N VAL A 287 -1.51 12.02 -11.57
CA VAL A 287 -2.29 10.91 -10.99
C VAL A 287 -1.89 9.62 -11.70
N VAL A 288 -1.37 8.63 -10.97
CA VAL A 288 -0.91 7.34 -11.51
C VAL A 288 -1.83 6.18 -11.12
N ASP A 289 -2.59 6.33 -10.04
CA ASP A 289 -3.72 5.47 -9.69
C ASP A 289 -4.93 6.34 -9.31
N ASN A 290 -6.10 5.96 -9.80
CA ASN A 290 -7.33 6.74 -9.70
C ASN A 290 -8.52 5.82 -9.41
N GLY A 291 -8.71 5.48 -8.14
CA GLY A 291 -9.79 4.65 -7.63
C GLY A 291 -10.93 5.44 -6.99
N PRO A 292 -12.03 4.76 -6.62
CA PRO A 292 -13.21 5.38 -6.01
C PRO A 292 -12.99 5.90 -4.58
N PHE A 293 -11.93 5.46 -3.91
CA PHE A 293 -11.56 5.84 -2.55
C PHE A 293 -10.04 6.00 -2.35
N TYR A 294 -9.22 5.73 -3.37
CA TYR A 294 -7.77 5.74 -3.30
C TYR A 294 -7.21 6.45 -4.53
N LEU A 295 -6.28 7.37 -4.34
CA LEU A 295 -5.52 8.04 -5.39
C LEU A 295 -4.03 7.89 -5.09
N ARG A 296 -3.21 7.76 -6.14
CA ARG A 296 -1.75 7.83 -6.05
C ARG A 296 -1.22 8.87 -7.03
N PHE A 297 -0.24 9.65 -6.59
CA PHE A 297 0.37 10.74 -7.33
C PHE A 297 1.88 10.60 -7.40
N LEU A 298 2.46 11.02 -8.52
CA LEU A 298 3.84 11.52 -8.54
C LEU A 298 3.83 12.96 -8.06
N THR A 299 4.77 13.30 -7.18
CA THR A 299 4.90 14.63 -6.60
C THR A 299 6.28 15.20 -6.84
N TRP A 300 6.35 16.52 -6.84
CA TRP A 300 7.59 17.26 -6.62
C TRP A 300 7.34 18.30 -5.54
N ALA A 301 8.39 18.75 -4.87
CA ALA A 301 8.31 19.72 -3.81
C ALA A 301 9.50 20.67 -3.84
N THR A 302 9.27 21.91 -3.40
CA THR A 302 10.35 22.82 -3.01
C THR A 302 10.58 22.67 -1.52
N LEU A 303 11.83 22.41 -1.16
CA LEU A 303 12.32 22.33 0.21
C LEU A 303 13.14 23.60 0.49
N PRO A 304 12.66 24.49 1.39
CA PRO A 304 13.38 25.72 1.69
C PRO A 304 14.83 25.46 2.13
N GLY A 305 15.77 26.14 1.47
CA GLY A 305 17.21 25.97 1.70
C GLY A 305 17.83 24.68 1.14
N GLN A 306 17.04 23.74 0.59
CA GLN A 306 17.51 22.44 0.09
C GLN A 306 17.23 22.18 -1.40
N GLY A 307 16.34 22.96 -2.02
CA GLY A 307 16.06 22.87 -3.46
C GLY A 307 14.82 22.02 -3.77
N GLU A 308 14.85 21.26 -4.86
CA GLU A 308 13.74 20.42 -5.28
C GLU A 308 13.87 18.99 -4.75
N ALA A 309 12.72 18.39 -4.42
CA ALA A 309 12.60 16.98 -4.08
C ALA A 309 11.47 16.34 -4.89
N TYR A 310 11.60 15.05 -5.19
CA TYR A 310 10.61 14.27 -5.94
C TYR A 310 10.07 13.15 -5.07
N GLY A 311 8.84 12.74 -5.32
CA GLY A 311 8.18 11.83 -4.41
C GLY A 311 6.92 11.18 -4.95
N VAL A 312 6.25 10.52 -4.03
CA VAL A 312 4.94 9.92 -4.24
C VAL A 312 4.01 10.35 -3.12
N ALA A 313 2.73 10.43 -3.44
CA ALA A 313 1.68 10.68 -2.46
C ALA A 313 0.47 9.80 -2.71
N GLU A 314 -0.26 9.52 -1.66
CA GLU A 314 -1.50 8.77 -1.66
C GLU A 314 -2.58 9.59 -0.95
N ALA A 315 -3.79 9.55 -1.48
CA ALA A 315 -4.97 10.11 -0.83
C ALA A 315 -6.04 9.03 -0.70
N VAL A 316 -6.60 8.88 0.49
CA VAL A 316 -7.60 7.83 0.78
C VAL A 316 -8.81 8.42 1.49
N ARG A 317 -9.98 7.90 1.13
CA ARG A 317 -11.28 8.19 1.74
C ARG A 317 -11.82 6.95 2.44
N PRO A 318 -11.47 6.71 3.71
CA PRO A 318 -11.97 5.57 4.49
C PRO A 318 -13.49 5.40 4.49
N ASP A 319 -14.23 6.50 4.57
CA ASP A 319 -15.70 6.53 4.53
C ASP A 319 -16.27 5.98 3.22
N ARG A 320 -15.50 6.07 2.14
CA ARG A 320 -15.85 5.53 0.82
C ARG A 320 -15.39 4.10 0.61
N VAL A 321 -14.65 3.49 1.53
CA VAL A 321 -14.19 2.11 1.34
C VAL A 321 -15.37 1.15 1.41
N ASP A 322 -15.46 0.28 0.40
CA ASP A 322 -16.40 -0.84 0.34
C ASP A 322 -17.88 -0.40 0.35
N LEU A 323 -18.21 0.73 -0.31
CA LEU A 323 -19.61 1.14 -0.50
C LEU A 323 -20.29 0.33 -1.62
N ASP A 324 -21.60 0.13 -1.49
CA ASP A 324 -22.42 -0.63 -2.44
C ASP A 324 -22.22 -0.20 -3.90
N LEU A 325 -22.12 1.11 -4.14
CA LEU A 325 -22.00 1.72 -5.47
C LEU A 325 -20.82 1.17 -6.28
N HIS A 326 -19.68 0.89 -5.64
CA HIS A 326 -18.47 0.46 -6.34
C HIS A 326 -17.94 -0.91 -5.86
N ARG A 327 -18.54 -1.54 -4.84
CA ARG A 327 -18.11 -2.86 -4.35
C ARG A 327 -18.07 -3.91 -5.46
N GLY A 328 -19.06 -3.91 -6.35
CA GLY A 328 -19.07 -4.83 -7.51
C GLY A 328 -17.87 -4.65 -8.43
N MET A 329 -17.47 -3.40 -8.69
CA MET A 329 -16.29 -3.07 -9.50
C MET A 329 -15.00 -3.51 -8.80
N VAL A 330 -14.86 -3.23 -7.50
CA VAL A 330 -13.70 -3.67 -6.71
C VAL A 330 -13.62 -5.19 -6.68
N LYS A 331 -14.73 -5.87 -6.40
CA LYS A 331 -14.82 -7.35 -6.39
C LYS A 331 -14.42 -7.95 -7.74
N ALA A 332 -14.71 -7.29 -8.86
CA ALA A 332 -14.28 -7.74 -10.18
C ALA A 332 -12.76 -7.63 -10.42
N ARG A 333 -12.02 -6.87 -9.61
CA ARG A 333 -10.56 -6.74 -9.67
C ARG A 333 -9.81 -7.67 -8.69
N VAL A 334 -10.51 -8.29 -7.74
CA VAL A 334 -9.92 -9.18 -6.73
C VAL A 334 -9.87 -10.62 -7.23
N HIS A 335 -8.70 -11.25 -7.08
CA HIS A 335 -8.48 -12.66 -7.34
C HIS A 335 -8.60 -13.46 -6.03
N PHE A 336 -9.72 -14.15 -5.84
CA PHE A 336 -9.94 -15.07 -4.73
C PHE A 336 -9.30 -16.43 -5.06
N ILE A 337 -8.16 -16.73 -4.44
CA ILE A 337 -7.40 -17.96 -4.70
C ILE A 337 -8.17 -19.16 -4.19
N GLY A 338 -8.33 -20.18 -5.05
CA GLY A 338 -9.06 -21.40 -4.72
C GLY A 338 -10.59 -21.27 -4.75
N GLN A 339 -11.12 -20.12 -5.20
CA GLN A 339 -12.56 -19.85 -5.28
C GLN A 339 -12.98 -19.46 -6.70
N GLU A 340 -14.30 -19.40 -6.93
CA GLU A 340 -14.83 -18.86 -8.17
C GLU A 340 -14.60 -17.34 -8.24
N ASN A 341 -14.15 -16.88 -9.40
CA ASN A 341 -13.80 -15.49 -9.64
C ASN A 341 -14.71 -14.87 -10.70
N ASN A 342 -14.76 -13.53 -10.71
CA ASN A 342 -15.48 -12.81 -11.75
C ASN A 342 -14.92 -13.17 -13.14
N ALA A 343 -15.80 -13.44 -14.11
CA ALA A 343 -15.40 -13.80 -15.47
C ALA A 343 -14.57 -12.72 -16.19
N LEU A 344 -14.69 -11.45 -15.77
CA LEU A 344 -13.93 -10.32 -16.33
C LEU A 344 -12.59 -10.09 -15.61
N LEU A 345 -12.25 -10.85 -14.57
CA LEU A 345 -11.03 -10.68 -13.80
C LEU A 345 -9.74 -10.63 -14.66
N PRO A 346 -9.55 -11.46 -15.72
CA PRO A 346 -8.35 -11.36 -16.57
C PRO A 346 -8.18 -10.03 -17.30
N LEU A 347 -9.30 -9.32 -17.56
CA LEU A 347 -9.31 -8.00 -18.18
C LEU A 347 -8.99 -6.89 -17.18
N MET A 348 -9.25 -7.13 -15.89
CA MET A 348 -9.14 -6.13 -14.84
C MET A 348 -7.89 -6.30 -13.94
N SER A 349 -7.17 -7.41 -14.10
CA SER A 349 -6.06 -7.83 -13.26
C SER A 349 -4.93 -8.41 -14.11
N GLY A 350 -3.70 -8.40 -13.59
CA GLY A 350 -2.47 -8.83 -14.25
C GLY A 350 -1.89 -7.80 -15.24
N PRO A 351 -0.84 -8.18 -15.99
CA PRO A 351 -0.17 -7.28 -16.92
C PRO A 351 -1.09 -6.77 -18.03
N VAL A 352 -1.06 -5.46 -18.28
CA VAL A 352 -1.96 -4.80 -19.24
C VAL A 352 -1.83 -5.38 -20.65
N LYS A 353 -0.60 -5.63 -21.11
CA LYS A 353 -0.31 -6.07 -22.49
C LYS A 353 -0.97 -7.41 -22.87
N SER A 354 -1.25 -8.28 -21.91
CA SER A 354 -1.83 -9.60 -22.17
C SER A 354 -3.29 -9.75 -21.72
N ARG A 355 -3.96 -8.69 -21.23
CA ARG A 355 -5.36 -8.72 -20.72
C ARG A 355 -6.35 -9.35 -21.70
N LEU A 356 -6.39 -8.88 -22.95
CA LEU A 356 -7.33 -9.39 -23.96
C LEU A 356 -7.06 -10.85 -24.32
N GLY A 357 -5.79 -11.22 -24.50
CA GLY A 357 -5.39 -12.60 -24.82
C GLY A 357 -5.79 -13.59 -23.71
N ARG A 358 -5.61 -13.21 -22.45
CA ARG A 358 -6.00 -14.03 -21.29
C ARG A 358 -7.51 -14.25 -21.22
N LEU A 359 -8.31 -13.21 -21.48
CA LEU A 359 -9.77 -13.33 -21.50
C LEU A 359 -10.27 -14.29 -22.59
N PHE A 360 -9.77 -14.15 -23.83
CA PHE A 360 -10.13 -15.07 -24.92
C PHE A 360 -9.64 -16.50 -24.68
N GLY A 361 -8.46 -16.65 -24.08
CA GLY A 361 -7.93 -17.95 -23.66
C GLY A 361 -8.85 -18.65 -22.67
N GLN A 362 -9.36 -17.93 -21.66
CA GLN A 362 -10.29 -18.48 -20.67
C GLN A 362 -11.62 -18.91 -21.29
N LEU A 363 -12.16 -18.15 -22.25
CA LEU A 363 -13.41 -18.49 -22.94
C LEU A 363 -13.27 -19.73 -23.83
N ARG A 364 -12.07 -20.00 -24.38
CA ARG A 364 -11.79 -21.20 -25.18
C ARG A 364 -11.63 -22.48 -24.36
N VAL A 365 -11.30 -22.36 -23.07
CA VAL A 365 -11.03 -23.51 -22.18
C VAL A 365 -12.28 -24.01 -21.45
N LYS A 366 -13.43 -23.30 -21.48
CA LYS A 366 -14.71 -23.87 -21.03
C LYS A 366 -15.21 -24.90 -22.07
N PRO A 367 -15.23 -26.22 -21.79
CA PRO A 367 -15.96 -27.16 -22.61
C PRO A 367 -17.44 -27.10 -22.21
N THR A 368 -18.28 -27.24 -23.22
CA THR A 368 -19.70 -27.55 -23.23
C THR A 368 -20.18 -28.24 -21.96
N THR A 369 -21.12 -27.63 -21.24
CA THR A 369 -21.97 -28.33 -20.27
C THR A 369 -22.57 -29.55 -20.95
N ALA A 370 -22.33 -30.73 -20.35
CA ALA A 370 -22.92 -31.98 -20.77
C ALA A 370 -24.46 -31.86 -20.74
N ALA A 371 -25.05 -31.86 -21.92
CA ALA A 371 -26.45 -32.22 -22.10
C ALA A 371 -26.53 -33.75 -22.09
N GLU A 372 -27.54 -34.25 -21.38
CA GLU A 372 -28.30 -35.48 -21.59
C GLU A 372 -27.57 -36.72 -22.13
N GLU A 373 -27.61 -37.80 -21.36
CA GLU A 373 -28.29 -39.03 -21.77
C GLU A 373 -28.32 -40.04 -20.61
N THR A 374 -29.52 -40.30 -20.12
CA THR A 374 -29.87 -41.48 -19.31
C THR A 374 -30.67 -42.41 -20.21
N PRO A 375 -30.43 -43.73 -20.13
CA PRO A 375 -31.51 -44.70 -20.20
C PRO A 375 -31.83 -45.27 -18.81
#